data_AF-A0A966WLD9-F1
#
_entry.id   AF-A0A966WLD9-F1
#
_cell.length_a   1.000
_cell.length_b   1.000
_cell.length_c   1.000
_cell.angle_alpha   90.00
_cell.angle_beta   90.00
_cell.angle_gamma   90.00
#
_symmetry.space_group_name_H-M   'P 1'
#
loop_
_entity.id
_entity.type
_entity.pdbx_description
1 polymer ?
#
loop_
_entity_poly.entity_id
_entity_poly.type
_entity_poly.pdbx_seq_one_letter_code
_entity_poly.pdbx_strand_id
1 'polypeptide(L)'
;MFSRIRSDIQTILERDPAARSGFEVLTCYPGLHAMVMHRWAHACWAVGLKWLGRFISNVSRFLTGIEIHPAAVIGNGVFFDHAMGVVVG
;
A
#
# COMPACT_ATOMS: atom_id res chain seq x y z
N MET A 1 6.18 10.99 5.22
CA MET A 1 6.16 9.62 4.66
C MET A 1 6.57 8.58 5.72
N PHE A 2 7.77 8.70 6.30
CA PHE A 2 8.27 7.75 7.34
C PHE A 2 7.35 7.60 8.56
N SER A 3 6.79 8.71 9.06
CA SER A 3 5.82 8.67 10.17
C SER A 3 4.56 7.85 9.85
N ARG A 4 4.08 7.92 8.59
CA ARG A 4 2.93 7.13 8.15
C ARG A 4 3.26 5.65 8.03
N ILE A 5 4.42 5.29 7.44
CA ILE A 5 4.85 3.88 7.36
C ILE A 5 4.94 3.27 8.76
N ARG A 6 5.48 4.00 9.74
CA ARG A 6 5.52 3.54 11.13
C ARG A 6 4.11 3.31 11.70
N SER A 7 3.17 4.23 11.43
CA SER A 7 1.78 4.09 11.85
C SER A 7 1.07 2.92 11.17
N ASP A 8 1.34 2.67 9.88
CA ASP A 8 0.77 1.56 9.12
C ASP A 8 1.30 0.22 9.69
N ILE A 9 2.61 0.12 9.95
CA ILE A 9 3.22 -1.06 10.59
C ILE A 9 2.60 -1.31 11.97
N GLN A 10 2.44 -0.27 12.78
CA GLN A 10 1.82 -0.39 14.10
C GLN A 10 0.37 -0.88 13.99
N THR A 11 -0.40 -0.34 13.03
CA THR A 11 -1.78 -0.77 12.77
C THR A 11 -1.84 -2.25 12.41
N ILE A 12 -0.89 -2.75 11.62
CA ILE A 12 -0.81 -4.17 11.25
C ILE A 12 -0.50 -5.02 12.48
N LEU A 13 0.51 -4.66 13.26
CA LEU A 13 0.89 -5.39 14.48
C LEU A 13 -0.23 -5.45 15.52
N GLU A 14 -1.07 -4.42 15.60
CA GLU A 14 -2.22 -4.37 16.51
C GLU A 14 -3.42 -5.18 16.03
N ARG A 15 -3.58 -5.36 14.70
CA ARG A 15 -4.79 -5.94 14.11
C ARG A 15 -4.60 -7.36 13.59
N ASP A 16 -3.38 -7.75 13.25
CA ASP A 16 -3.06 -9.09 12.77
C ASP A 16 -2.29 -9.87 13.85
N PRO A 17 -2.93 -10.86 14.50
CA PRO A 17 -2.27 -11.73 15.47
C PRO A 17 -1.10 -12.54 14.90
N ALA A 18 -1.00 -12.71 13.58
CA ALA A 18 0.09 -13.41 12.92
C ALA A 18 1.34 -12.53 12.73
N ALA A 19 1.23 -11.21 12.89
CA ALA A 19 2.33 -10.28 12.75
C ALA A 19 3.23 -10.29 14.01
N ARG A 20 4.48 -10.75 13.90
CA ARG A 20 5.37 -10.93 15.07
C ARG A 20 6.32 -9.78 15.30
N SER A 21 6.68 -9.03 14.25
CA SER A 21 7.62 -7.92 14.35
C SER A 21 7.44 -6.87 13.26
N GLY A 22 7.83 -5.63 13.54
CA GLY A 22 7.81 -4.56 12.53
C GLY A 22 8.73 -4.84 11.33
N PHE A 23 9.81 -5.61 11.52
CA PHE A 23 10.70 -6.02 10.43
C PHE A 23 10.01 -7.02 9.49
N GLU A 24 9.32 -8.02 10.05
CA GLU A 24 8.51 -8.97 9.27
C GLU A 24 7.42 -8.23 8.50
N VAL A 25 6.70 -7.32 9.16
CA VAL A 25 5.66 -6.50 8.51
C VAL A 25 6.24 -5.66 7.38
N LEU A 26 7.37 -4.97 7.62
CA LEU A 26 8.01 -4.15 6.61
C LEU A 26 8.47 -4.93 5.38
N THR A 27 8.94 -6.17 5.57
CA THR A 27 9.59 -6.95 4.51
C THR A 27 8.68 -7.95 3.83
N CYS A 28 7.62 -8.42 4.49
CA CYS A 28 6.82 -9.57 4.05
C CYS A 28 5.32 -9.29 3.89
N TYR A 29 4.81 -8.09 4.21
CA TYR A 29 3.37 -7.81 4.11
C TYR A 29 3.03 -7.11 2.79
N PRO A 30 2.39 -7.82 1.83
CA PRO A 30 2.07 -7.25 0.51
C PRO A 30 1.08 -6.09 0.61
N GLY A 31 0.17 -6.11 1.60
CA GLY A 31 -0.75 -5.01 1.86
C GLY A 31 -0.06 -3.70 2.23
N LEU A 32 1.02 -3.77 3.03
CA LEU A 32 1.84 -2.60 3.35
C LEU A 32 2.58 -2.10 2.10
N HIS A 33 3.18 -3.01 1.33
CA HIS A 33 3.89 -2.67 0.09
C HIS A 33 2.97 -1.98 -0.91
N ALA A 34 1.77 -2.51 -1.11
CA ALA A 34 0.76 -1.91 -1.98
C ALA A 34 0.35 -0.51 -1.52
N MET A 35 0.17 -0.30 -0.21
CA MET A 35 -0.12 1.02 0.36
C MET A 35 1.01 2.02 0.14
N VAL A 36 2.27 1.60 0.31
CA VAL A 36 3.43 2.46 0.06
C VAL A 36 3.52 2.83 -1.42
N MET A 37 3.41 1.85 -2.32
CA MET A 37 3.45 2.07 -3.77
C MET A 37 2.29 2.92 -4.27
N HIS A 38 1.08 2.72 -3.73
CA HIS A 38 -0.07 3.57 -4.02
C HIS A 38 0.20 5.04 -3.66
N ARG A 39 0.86 5.32 -2.53
CA ARG A 39 1.18 6.71 -2.16
C ARG A 39 2.10 7.38 -3.17
N TRP A 40 3.08 6.66 -3.71
CA TRP A 40 3.92 7.14 -4.80
C TRP A 40 3.10 7.34 -6.09
N ALA A 41 2.28 6.35 -6.47
CA ALA A 41 1.40 6.44 -7.63
C ALA A 41 0.43 7.63 -7.54
N HIS A 42 -0.16 7.85 -6.37
CA HIS A 42 -1.07 8.95 -6.07
C HIS A 42 -0.36 10.30 -6.13
N ALA A 43 0.87 10.41 -5.61
CA ALA A 43 1.67 11.62 -5.72
C ALA A 43 1.94 11.98 -7.19
N CYS A 44 2.37 11.01 -8.01
CA CYS A 44 2.54 11.20 -9.46
C CYS A 44 1.22 11.61 -10.13
N TRP A 45 0.12 10.96 -9.77
CA TRP A 45 -1.20 11.30 -10.29
C TRP A 45 -1.62 12.72 -9.95
N ALA A 46 -1.41 13.16 -8.70
CA ALA A 46 -1.78 14.48 -8.22
C ALA A 46 -1.03 15.62 -8.95
N VAL A 47 0.24 15.40 -9.30
CA VAL A 47 1.05 16.39 -10.04
C VAL A 47 0.90 16.32 -11.57
N GLY A 48 -0.06 15.52 -12.08
CA GLY A 48 -0.35 15.42 -13.51
C GLY A 48 0.47 14.37 -14.28
N LEU A 49 1.40 13.68 -13.63
CA LEU A 49 2.16 12.55 -14.22
C LEU A 49 1.31 11.27 -14.24
N LYS A 50 0.16 11.33 -14.94
CA LYS A 50 -0.89 10.29 -14.92
C LYS A 50 -0.39 8.92 -15.39
N TRP A 51 0.39 8.89 -16.47
CA TRP A 51 0.97 7.65 -16.98
C TRP A 51 1.90 7.01 -15.96
N LEU A 52 2.78 7.80 -15.33
CA LEU A 52 3.69 7.29 -14.31
C LEU A 52 2.94 6.77 -13.08
N GLY A 53 1.90 7.47 -12.63
CA GLY A 53 1.02 6.98 -11.56
C GLY A 53 0.40 5.63 -11.91
N ARG A 54 -0.11 5.45 -13.14
CA ARG A 54 -0.66 4.17 -13.62
C ARG A 54 0.40 3.09 -13.76
N PHE A 55 1.60 3.45 -14.21
CA PHE A 55 2.71 2.51 -14.30
C PHE A 55 3.08 1.97 -12.92
N ILE A 56 3.29 2.84 -11.93
CA ILE A 56 3.59 2.45 -10.54
C ILE A 56 2.47 1.57 -9.96
N SER A 57 1.20 1.93 -10.19
CA SER A 57 0.04 1.13 -9.75
C SER A 57 0.04 -0.28 -10.36
N ASN A 58 0.40 -0.42 -11.65
CA ASN A 58 0.52 -1.74 -12.28
C ASN A 58 1.71 -2.55 -11.76
N VAL A 59 2.86 -1.91 -11.49
CA VAL A 59 4.00 -2.59 -10.84
C VAL A 59 3.60 -3.07 -9.44
N SER A 60 2.85 -2.26 -8.68
CA SER A 60 2.30 -2.65 -7.37
C SER A 60 1.40 -3.88 -7.49
N ARG A 61 0.46 -3.88 -8.44
CA ARG A 61 -0.41 -5.03 -8.72
C ARG A 61 0.40 -6.28 -9.05
N PHE A 62 1.43 -6.16 -9.88
CA PHE A 62 2.27 -7.30 -10.26
C PHE A 62 3.01 -7.90 -9.06
N LEU A 63 3.56 -7.05 -8.18
CA LEU A 63 4.35 -7.50 -7.03
C LEU A 63 3.52 -8.00 -5.85
N THR A 64 2.32 -7.43 -5.65
CA THR A 64 1.52 -7.65 -4.43
C THR A 64 0.20 -8.36 -4.70
N GLY A 65 -0.25 -8.40 -5.95
CA GLY A 65 -1.58 -8.88 -6.31
C GLY A 65 -2.72 -7.92 -5.98
N ILE A 66 -2.43 -6.72 -5.47
CA ILE A 66 -3.41 -5.71 -5.04
C ILE A 66 -3.42 -4.57 -6.07
N GLU A 67 -4.57 -4.32 -6.68
CA GLU A 67 -4.75 -3.20 -7.60
C GLU A 67 -5.36 -2.00 -6.87
N ILE A 68 -4.62 -0.90 -6.82
CA ILE A 68 -5.11 0.37 -6.27
C ILE A 68 -4.92 1.44 -7.32
N HIS A 69 -6.03 2.02 -7.78
CA HIS A 69 -6.03 3.11 -8.74
C HIS A 69 -5.27 4.32 -8.17
N PRO A 70 -4.43 5.02 -8.95
CA PRO A 70 -3.68 6.17 -8.45
C PRO A 70 -4.57 7.33 -7.97
N ALA A 71 -5.77 7.48 -8.51
CA ALA A 71 -6.71 8.52 -8.08
C ALA A 71 -7.46 8.18 -6.79
N ALA A 72 -7.41 6.92 -6.33
CA ALA A 72 -8.07 6.51 -5.10
C ALA A 72 -7.52 7.34 -3.92
N VAL A 73 -8.40 7.76 -3.02
CA VAL A 73 -8.02 8.48 -1.80
C VAL A 73 -8.16 7.52 -0.64
N ILE A 74 -7.03 7.06 -0.10
CA ILE A 74 -7.00 6.14 1.04
C ILE A 74 -6.72 6.90 2.32
N GLY A 75 -7.57 6.68 3.33
CA GLY A 75 -7.42 7.25 4.67
C GLY A 75 -6.27 6.66 5.47
N ASN A 76 -6.16 7.07 6.73
CA ASN A 76 -5.17 6.54 7.67
C ASN A 76 -5.68 5.25 8.33
N GLY A 77 -4.77 4.34 8.71
CA GLY A 77 -5.12 3.11 9.43
C GLY A 77 -5.84 2.06 8.57
N VAL A 78 -5.75 2.17 7.24
CA VAL A 78 -6.22 1.16 6.31
C VAL A 78 -5.22 0.01 6.25
N PHE A 79 -5.72 -1.20 6.40
CA PHE A 79 -4.94 -2.44 6.39
C PHE A 79 -5.54 -3.41 5.37
N PHE A 80 -4.71 -3.88 4.44
CA PHE A 80 -5.02 -4.92 3.47
C PHE A 80 -4.41 -6.23 3.96
N ASP A 81 -5.22 -7.09 4.56
CA ASP A 81 -4.79 -8.38 5.08
C ASP A 81 -4.93 -9.48 4.02
N HIS A 82 -3.85 -10.22 3.74
CA HIS A 82 -3.64 -11.13 2.61
C HIS A 82 -3.87 -10.52 1.21
N ALA A 83 -5.06 -9.97 0.96
CA ALA A 83 -5.49 -9.03 -0.08
C ALA A 83 -5.18 -9.35 -1.55
N MET A 84 -4.67 -10.55 -1.86
CA MET A 84 -4.53 -11.03 -3.23
C MET A 84 -5.86 -10.89 -3.99
N GLY A 85 -5.84 -10.16 -5.12
CA GLY A 85 -7.00 -9.96 -5.99
C GLY A 85 -7.91 -8.80 -5.60
N VAL A 86 -7.59 -8.03 -4.55
CA VAL A 86 -8.32 -6.81 -4.20
C VAL A 86 -8.14 -5.74 -5.29
N VAL A 87 -9.24 -5.07 -5.64
CA VAL A 87 -9.27 -3.95 -6.59
C VAL A 87 -9.94 -2.73 -5.95
N VAL A 88 -9.25 -1.60 -5.95
CA VAL A 88 -9.73 -0.31 -5.47
C VAL A 88 -9.67 0.71 -6.62
N GLY A 89 -10.83 1.24 -7.00
CA GLY A 89 -11.00 2.21 -8.10
C GLY A 89 -10.64 3.64 -7.76
#